data_AF-A0A8S3CWT6-F1
#
_entry.id   AF-A0A8S3CWT6-F1
#
_cell.length_a   1.000
_cell.length_b   1.000
_cell.length_c   1.000
_cell.angle_alpha   90.00
_cell.angle_beta   90.00
_cell.angle_gamma   90.00
#
_symmetry.space_group_name_H-M   'P 1'
#
loop_
_entity.id
_entity.type
_entity.pdbx_description
1 polymer ?
#
loop_
_entity_poly.entity_id
_entity_poly.type
_entity_poly.pdbx_seq_one_letter_code
_entity_poly.pdbx_strand_id
1 'polypeptide(L)'
;MAAVNVYHTSVTTDNLSRNDILQWINTALEANFVKIEDLCTGAAYCQFMEMMFPGAIGARSKRVKWNTKLEHEYINNFKVLQEYFKALTVDKVENDVLIETFK
;
A
#
# COMPACT_ATOMS: atom_id res chain seq x y z
N MET A 1 -7.57 -15.40 -8.61
CA MET A 1 -7.86 -14.12 -9.28
C MET A 1 -6.52 -13.42 -9.44
N ALA A 2 -6.12 -13.03 -10.65
CA ALA A 2 -4.83 -12.38 -10.91
C ALA A 2 -5.02 -10.86 -10.89
N ALA A 3 -4.03 -10.12 -10.36
CA ALA A 3 -4.05 -8.66 -10.37
C ALA A 3 -3.81 -8.11 -11.79
N VAL A 4 -4.42 -6.97 -12.13
CA VAL A 4 -4.16 -6.26 -13.39
C VAL A 4 -3.15 -5.16 -13.13
N ASN A 5 -2.04 -5.17 -13.89
CA ASN A 5 -0.98 -4.17 -13.76
C ASN A 5 -1.37 -2.86 -14.44
N VAL A 6 -1.17 -1.75 -13.75
CA VAL A 6 -1.35 -0.39 -14.28
C VAL A 6 0.02 0.24 -14.44
N TYR A 7 0.29 0.83 -15.62
CA TYR A 7 1.55 1.51 -15.92
C TYR A 7 1.34 3.02 -15.91
N HIS A 8 2.37 3.77 -15.52
CA HIS A 8 2.35 5.23 -15.62
C HIS A 8 2.27 5.65 -17.09
N THR A 9 1.10 6.07 -17.53
CA THR A 9 0.88 6.71 -18.83
C THR A 9 0.54 8.16 -18.56
N SER A 10 1.00 9.11 -19.39
CA SER A 10 0.70 10.55 -19.24
C SER A 10 -0.80 10.90 -19.41
N VAL A 11 -1.67 9.89 -19.46
CA VAL A 11 -3.11 9.96 -19.61
C VAL A 11 -3.73 9.25 -18.41
N THR A 12 -3.67 9.91 -17.25
CA THR A 12 -4.40 9.50 -16.05
C THR A 12 -5.58 10.44 -15.83
N THR A 13 -6.62 9.93 -15.16
CA THR A 13 -7.67 10.73 -14.54
C THR A 13 -7.04 11.88 -13.73
N ASP A 14 -7.72 13.04 -13.66
CA ASP A 14 -7.20 14.26 -12.99
C ASP A 14 -6.47 13.95 -11.68
N ASN A 15 -5.24 14.46 -11.52
CA ASN A 15 -4.43 14.23 -10.32
C ASN A 15 -5.17 14.75 -9.08
N LEU A 16 -5.48 13.87 -8.14
CA LEU A 16 -6.15 14.21 -6.88
C LEU A 16 -5.26 15.12 -6.02
N SER A 17 -5.86 16.08 -5.31
CA SER A 17 -5.13 16.86 -4.31
C SER A 17 -4.77 15.99 -3.10
N ARG A 18 -3.79 16.41 -2.30
CA ARG A 18 -3.41 15.70 -1.06
C ARG A 18 -4.59 15.48 -0.11
N ASN A 19 -5.50 16.46 -0.03
CA ASN A 19 -6.68 16.37 0.83
C ASN A 19 -7.69 15.36 0.28
N ASP A 20 -7.89 15.35 -1.05
CA ASP A 20 -8.82 14.42 -1.68
C ASP A 20 -8.31 12.98 -1.56
N ILE A 21 -6.99 12.76 -1.69
CA ILE A 21 -6.35 11.46 -1.46
C ILE A 21 -6.60 11.00 -0.02
N LEU A 22 -6.35 11.86 0.97
CA LEU A 22 -6.58 11.51 2.38
C LEU A 22 -8.03 11.19 2.67
N GLN A 23 -8.96 12.01 2.15
CA GLN A 23 -10.39 11.78 2.32
C GLN A 23 -10.82 10.45 1.69
N TRP A 24 -10.32 10.15 0.48
CA TRP A 24 -10.60 8.89 -0.19
C TRP A 24 -10.07 7.69 0.61
N ILE A 25 -8.82 7.74 1.08
CA ILE A 25 -8.22 6.64 1.87
C ILE A 25 -8.98 6.43 3.18
N ASN A 26 -9.28 7.51 3.91
CA ASN A 26 -10.02 7.42 5.16
C ASN A 26 -11.42 6.83 4.97
N THR A 27 -12.09 7.19 3.88
CA THR A 27 -13.41 6.64 3.53
C THR A 27 -13.31 5.16 3.15
N ALA A 28 -12.32 4.79 2.34
CA ALA A 28 -12.17 3.44 1.82
C ALA A 28 -11.76 2.42 2.90
N LEU A 29 -10.90 2.84 3.84
CA LEU A 29 -10.32 1.98 4.87
C LEU A 29 -10.94 2.14 6.26
N GLU A 30 -11.94 3.02 6.39
CA GLU A 30 -12.49 3.44 7.69
C GLU A 30 -11.40 3.91 8.66
N ALA A 31 -10.47 4.73 8.13
CA ALA A 31 -9.29 5.21 8.84
C ALA A 31 -9.40 6.71 9.19
N ASN A 32 -8.41 7.22 9.93
CA ASN A 32 -8.35 8.63 10.34
C ASN A 32 -6.92 9.19 10.18
N PHE A 33 -6.36 9.07 8.98
CA PHE A 33 -5.12 9.73 8.59
C PHE A 33 -5.33 11.23 8.52
N VAL A 34 -4.46 11.98 9.20
CA VAL A 34 -4.53 13.45 9.26
C VAL A 34 -3.53 14.08 8.29
N LYS A 35 -2.42 13.37 8.05
CA LYS A 35 -1.30 13.84 7.24
C LYS A 35 -1.01 12.84 6.13
N ILE A 36 -0.66 13.34 4.94
CA ILE A 36 -0.32 12.46 3.81
C ILE A 36 0.94 11.64 4.13
N GLU A 37 1.81 12.21 4.97
CA GLU A 37 3.01 11.57 5.50
C GLU A 37 2.69 10.34 6.35
N ASP A 38 1.50 10.22 6.95
CA ASP A 38 1.12 9.04 7.74
C ASP A 38 1.05 7.76 6.86
N LEU A 39 0.92 7.92 5.54
CA LEU A 39 0.97 6.83 4.57
C LEU A 39 2.38 6.23 4.43
N CYS A 40 3.44 6.93 4.85
CA CYS A 40 4.82 6.44 4.81
C CYS A 40 5.05 5.23 5.73
N THR A 41 4.14 4.98 6.67
CA THR A 41 4.17 3.79 7.53
C THR A 41 3.97 2.49 6.75
N GLY A 42 3.42 2.55 5.53
CA GLY A 42 3.12 1.39 4.69
C GLY A 42 1.90 0.57 5.13
N ALA A 43 1.28 0.90 6.27
CA ALA A 43 0.15 0.15 6.84
C ALA A 43 -1.12 0.27 5.99
N ALA A 44 -1.45 1.48 5.53
CA ALA A 44 -2.61 1.74 4.67
C ALA A 44 -2.58 0.89 3.38
N TYR A 45 -1.42 0.77 2.74
CA TYR A 45 -1.25 -0.04 1.53
C TYR A 45 -1.47 -1.52 1.80
N CYS A 46 -0.99 -2.03 2.94
CA CYS A 46 -1.25 -3.41 3.35
C CYS A 46 -2.76 -3.66 3.58
N GLN A 47 -3.47 -2.69 4.16
CA GLN A 47 -4.91 -2.78 4.37
C GLN A 47 -5.69 -2.80 3.05
N PHE A 48 -5.29 -1.99 2.07
CA PHE A 48 -5.86 -2.03 0.72
C PHE A 48 -5.69 -3.41 0.08
N MET A 49 -4.53 -4.06 0.26
CA MET A 49 -4.32 -5.41 -0.29
C MET A 49 -5.25 -6.45 0.35
N GLU A 50 -5.51 -6.36 1.65
CA GLU A 50 -6.48 -7.23 2.33
C GLU A 50 -7.92 -6.97 1.84
N MET A 51 -8.28 -5.70 1.60
CA MET A 51 -9.60 -5.32 1.09
C MET A 51 -9.83 -5.80 -0.35
N MET A 52 -8.83 -5.65 -1.22
CA MET A 52 -8.94 -6.03 -2.63
C MET A 52 -8.85 -7.54 -2.86
N PHE A 53 -8.08 -8.26 -2.03
CA PHE A 53 -7.81 -9.70 -2.19
C PHE A 53 -8.02 -10.48 -0.89
N PRO A 54 -9.24 -10.47 -0.33
CA PRO A 54 -9.52 -11.13 0.94
C PRO A 54 -9.22 -12.64 0.84
N GLY A 55 -8.48 -13.17 1.81
CA GLY A 55 -8.18 -14.60 1.93
C GLY A 55 -6.97 -15.10 1.15
N ALA A 56 -6.45 -14.36 0.16
CA ALA A 56 -5.19 -14.74 -0.51
C ALA A 56 -3.95 -14.49 0.39
N ILE A 57 -4.10 -13.67 1.44
CA ILE A 57 -2.96 -13.14 2.21
C ILE A 57 -3.11 -13.18 3.75
N GLY A 58 -4.14 -13.82 4.31
CA GLY A 58 -4.46 -13.74 5.76
C GLY A 58 -3.33 -14.07 6.76
N ALA A 59 -2.28 -14.81 6.37
CA ALA A 59 -1.11 -15.04 7.23
C ALA A 59 -0.15 -13.84 7.31
N ARG A 60 -0.07 -12.99 6.27
CA ARG A 60 0.92 -11.89 6.19
C ARG A 60 0.46 -10.64 6.93
N SER A 61 -0.86 -10.40 7.02
CA SER A 61 -1.46 -9.29 7.79
C SER A 61 -1.02 -9.25 9.26
N LYS A 62 -0.77 -10.42 9.86
CA LYS A 62 -0.27 -10.53 11.25
C LYS A 62 1.10 -9.89 11.47
N ARG A 63 1.88 -9.66 10.42
CA ARG A 63 3.21 -9.03 10.49
C ARG A 63 3.16 -7.52 10.26
N VAL A 64 2.02 -6.96 9.90
CA VAL A 64 1.85 -5.52 9.68
C VAL A 64 1.79 -4.81 11.02
N LYS A 65 2.55 -3.72 11.14
CA LYS A 65 2.58 -2.82 12.28
C LYS A 65 1.64 -1.65 12.00
N TRP A 66 0.45 -1.68 12.57
CA TRP A 66 -0.62 -0.72 12.25
C TRP A 66 -0.42 0.67 12.87
N ASN A 67 0.15 0.75 14.07
CA ASN A 67 0.29 1.99 14.84
C ASN A 67 1.75 2.26 15.21
N THR A 68 2.67 2.11 14.26
CA THR A 68 4.09 2.32 14.49
C THR A 68 4.52 3.75 14.18
N LYS A 69 5.56 4.21 14.90
CA LYS A 69 6.30 5.44 14.62
C LYS A 69 7.80 5.19 14.38
N LEU A 70 8.18 3.91 14.25
CA LEU A 70 9.57 3.49 14.16
C LEU A 70 9.89 3.18 12.69
N GLU A 71 10.88 3.87 12.13
CA GLU A 71 11.22 3.75 10.71
C GLU A 71 11.55 2.30 10.29
N HIS A 72 12.23 1.54 11.15
CA HIS A 72 12.53 0.13 10.88
C HIS A 72 11.27 -0.75 10.79
N GLU A 73 10.17 -0.35 11.44
CA GLU A 73 8.87 -1.03 11.32
C GLU A 73 8.15 -0.63 10.03
N TYR A 74 8.39 0.57 9.49
CA TYR A 74 7.87 0.98 8.17
C TYR A 74 8.49 0.11 7.09
N ILE A 75 9.81 -0.11 7.17
CA ILE A 75 10.54 -1.04 6.28
C ILE A 75 9.91 -2.43 6.35
N ASN A 76 9.57 -2.92 7.55
CA ASN A 76 8.88 -4.19 7.69
C ASN A 76 7.52 -4.19 6.98
N ASN A 77 6.69 -3.16 7.16
CA ASN A 77 5.41 -3.06 6.47
C ASN A 77 5.56 -3.08 4.94
N PHE A 78 6.53 -2.37 4.39
CA PHE A 78 6.81 -2.43 2.94
C PHE A 78 7.31 -3.81 2.48
N LYS A 79 8.08 -4.53 3.28
CA LYS A 79 8.43 -5.93 2.97
C LYS A 79 7.18 -6.82 2.94
N VAL A 80 6.26 -6.64 3.87
CA VAL A 80 4.98 -7.35 3.82
C VAL A 80 4.24 -6.99 2.53
N LEU A 81 4.12 -5.70 2.18
CA LEU A 81 3.53 -5.21 0.93
C LEU A 81 4.13 -5.88 -0.33
N GLN A 82 5.45 -6.02 -0.40
CA GLN A 82 6.12 -6.74 -1.49
C GLN A 82 5.70 -8.21 -1.57
N GLU A 83 5.54 -8.88 -0.43
CA GLU A 83 5.05 -10.25 -0.43
C GLU A 83 3.60 -10.37 -0.88
N TYR A 84 2.76 -9.34 -0.67
CA TYR A 84 1.42 -9.27 -1.28
C TYR A 84 1.53 -9.27 -2.80
N PHE A 85 2.35 -8.39 -3.38
CA PHE A 85 2.53 -8.30 -4.83
C PHE A 85 3.07 -9.60 -5.45
N LYS A 86 4.05 -10.24 -4.81
CA LYS A 86 4.59 -11.53 -5.25
C LYS A 86 3.54 -12.62 -5.28
N ALA A 87 2.68 -12.68 -4.26
CA ALA A 87 1.63 -13.68 -4.17
C ALA A 87 0.53 -13.50 -5.21
N LEU A 88 0.31 -12.28 -5.69
CA LEU A 88 -0.72 -11.95 -6.67
C LEU A 88 -0.23 -12.07 -8.13
N THR A 89 1.02 -12.53 -8.34
CA THR A 89 1.67 -12.61 -9.65
C THR A 89 1.57 -11.29 -10.44
N VAL A 90 1.89 -10.18 -9.78
CA VAL A 90 2.23 -8.93 -10.47
C VAL A 90 3.60 -9.16 -11.09
N ASP A 91 3.62 -9.65 -12.32
CA ASP A 91 4.86 -9.87 -13.07
C ASP A 91 5.65 -8.56 -13.13
N LYS A 92 6.85 -8.62 -12.54
CA LYS A 92 7.88 -7.58 -12.56
C LYS A 92 7.59 -6.36 -11.68
N VAL A 93 7.72 -6.54 -10.37
CA VAL A 93 8.11 -5.42 -9.50
C VAL A 93 9.50 -5.69 -8.96
N GLU A 94 10.49 -4.98 -9.51
CA GLU A 94 11.85 -4.99 -8.99
C GLU A 94 11.79 -4.45 -7.55
N ASN A 95 12.17 -5.30 -6.59
CA ASN A 95 11.98 -5.08 -5.16
C ASN A 95 12.61 -3.77 -4.65
N ASP A 96 13.52 -3.18 -5.41
CA ASP A 96 14.23 -1.93 -5.08
C ASP A 96 13.40 -0.68 -5.45
N VAL A 97 12.63 -0.72 -6.55
CA VAL A 97 11.89 0.45 -7.06
C VAL A 97 10.73 0.84 -6.14
N LEU A 98 10.02 -0.12 -5.54
CA LEU A 98 8.95 0.21 -4.59
C LEU A 98 9.48 0.84 -3.31
N ILE A 99 10.63 0.37 -2.81
CA ILE A 99 11.19 0.92 -1.57
C ILE A 99 11.68 2.35 -1.81
N GLU A 100 12.23 2.65 -2.99
CA GLU A 100 12.64 4.01 -3.34
C GLU A 100 11.48 4.94 -3.71
N THR A 101 10.39 4.42 -4.30
CA THR A 101 9.22 5.24 -4.67
C THR A 101 8.41 5.69 -3.45
N PHE A 102 8.45 4.92 -2.36
CA PHE A 102 7.71 5.20 -1.14
C PHE A 102 8.56 5.73 0.04
N LYS A 103 9.88 5.91 -0.17
CA LYS A 103 10.77 6.67 0.73
C LYS A 103 10.84 8.13 0.29
#